data_AF-A0A378HZJ4-F1
#
_entry.id   AF-A0A378HZJ4-F1
#
_cell.length_a   1.000
_cell.length_b   1.000
_cell.length_c   1.000
_cell.angle_alpha   90.00
_cell.angle_beta   90.00
_cell.angle_gamma   90.00
#
_symmetry.space_group_name_H-M   'P 1'
#
loop_
_entity.id
_entity.type
_entity.pdbx_description
1 polymer ?
#
loop_
_entity_poly.entity_id
_entity_poly.type
_entity_poly.pdbx_seq_one_letter_code
_entity_poly.pdbx_strand_id
1 'polypeptide(L)'
;MKLTSLDELLQYKNQQVVHYFCHHYPTFSEQQAHQLFRDLLAWMWLTLQRKSDNRHTFLFGPLLPLDTLWHAFILHTRDYQAFCQLYFGQFFHHDVEPIGQAHEVSPDELADFLEDCFTYLGEDWVERYFSEAFA
;
A
#
# COMPACT_ATOMS: atom_id res chain seq x y z
N MET A 1 -4.34 0.31 -16.56
CA MET A 1 -4.05 -0.92 -15.77
C MET A 1 -5.33 -1.71 -15.63
N LYS A 2 -5.27 -3.04 -15.54
CA LYS A 2 -6.42 -3.86 -15.16
C LYS A 2 -6.76 -3.56 -13.71
N LEU A 3 -8.01 -3.24 -13.41
CA LEU A 3 -8.49 -3.13 -12.04
C LEU A 3 -9.15 -4.47 -11.67
N THR A 4 -8.40 -5.32 -10.99
CA THR A 4 -8.94 -6.55 -10.38
C THR A 4 -9.80 -6.16 -9.17
N SER A 5 -10.76 -6.99 -8.75
CA SER A 5 -11.54 -6.68 -7.55
C SER A 5 -10.65 -6.63 -6.32
N LEU A 6 -11.01 -5.81 -5.34
CA LEU A 6 -10.27 -5.70 -4.08
C LEU A 6 -10.20 -7.08 -3.40
N ASP A 7 -11.32 -7.79 -3.30
CA ASP A 7 -11.39 -9.10 -2.66
C ASP A 7 -10.44 -10.13 -3.29
N GLU A 8 -10.35 -10.18 -4.62
CA GLU A 8 -9.44 -11.08 -5.33
C GLU A 8 -7.97 -10.70 -5.08
N LEU A 9 -7.65 -9.41 -5.08
CA LEU A 9 -6.29 -8.94 -4.80
C LEU A 9 -5.85 -9.31 -3.37
N LEU A 10 -6.72 -9.13 -2.37
CA LEU A 10 -6.41 -9.37 -0.96
C LEU A 10 -6.18 -10.86 -0.63
N GLN A 11 -6.54 -11.78 -1.53
CA GLN A 11 -6.20 -13.20 -1.41
C GLN A 11 -4.72 -13.48 -1.70
N TYR A 12 -4.00 -12.60 -2.39
CA TYR A 12 -2.58 -12.81 -2.67
C TYR A 12 -1.76 -12.85 -1.36
N LYS A 13 -0.87 -13.83 -1.26
CA LYS A 13 0.06 -14.02 -0.13
C LYS A 13 1.45 -14.31 -0.67
N ASN A 14 2.47 -13.81 0.02
CA ASN A 14 3.86 -14.15 -0.26
C ASN A 14 4.65 -14.33 1.05
N GLN A 15 4.87 -15.59 1.44
CA GLN A 15 5.60 -15.92 2.67
C GLN A 15 7.07 -15.53 2.62
N GLN A 16 7.69 -15.53 1.43
CA GLN A 16 9.10 -15.15 1.31
C GLN A 16 9.29 -13.66 1.62
N VAL A 17 8.41 -12.81 1.10
CA VAL A 17 8.41 -11.37 1.40
C VAL A 17 8.17 -11.11 2.89
N VAL A 18 7.19 -11.80 3.49
CA VAL A 18 6.86 -11.63 4.91
C VAL A 18 8.03 -12.06 5.80
N HIS A 19 8.62 -13.23 5.57
CA HIS A 19 9.81 -13.66 6.31
C HIS A 19 11.00 -12.72 6.12
N TYR A 20 11.25 -12.26 4.90
CA TYR A 20 12.30 -11.29 4.61
C TYR A 20 12.07 -9.99 5.39
N PHE A 21 10.84 -9.49 5.41
CA PHE A 21 10.46 -8.28 6.14
C PHE A 21 10.67 -8.46 7.65
N CYS A 22 10.11 -9.51 8.26
CA CYS A 22 10.27 -9.78 9.70
C CYS A 22 11.74 -9.96 10.12
N HIS A 23 12.59 -10.52 9.25
CA HIS A 23 14.03 -10.63 9.53
C HIS A 23 14.71 -9.26 9.66
N HIS A 24 14.35 -8.29 8.81
CA HIS A 24 14.94 -6.95 8.82
C HIS A 24 14.23 -5.99 9.79
N TYR A 25 12.98 -6.27 10.13
CA TYR A 25 12.13 -5.50 11.04
C TYR A 25 11.62 -6.39 12.18
N PRO A 26 12.48 -6.82 13.11
CA PRO A 26 12.16 -7.84 14.13
C PRO A 26 11.13 -7.36 15.17
N THR A 27 10.77 -6.08 15.17
CA THR A 27 9.66 -5.53 15.98
C THR A 27 8.29 -5.96 15.47
N PHE A 28 8.18 -6.38 14.20
CA PHE A 28 6.95 -6.90 13.63
C PHE A 28 6.86 -8.41 13.81
N SER A 29 5.78 -8.87 14.45
CA SER A 29 5.39 -10.27 14.39
C SER A 29 4.96 -10.67 12.97
N GLU A 30 5.02 -11.96 12.67
CA GLU A 30 4.58 -12.50 11.37
C GLU A 30 3.10 -12.15 11.08
N GLN A 31 2.23 -12.19 12.10
CA GLN A 31 0.84 -11.79 11.97
C GLN A 31 0.70 -10.31 11.58
N GLN A 32 1.46 -9.41 12.21
CA GLN A 32 1.46 -7.99 11.87
C GLN A 32 2.00 -7.77 10.46
N ALA A 33 3.06 -8.46 10.05
CA ALA A 33 3.61 -8.35 8.71
C ALA A 33 2.64 -8.88 7.64
N HIS A 34 1.87 -9.94 7.93
CA HIS A 34 0.79 -10.39 7.06
C HIS A 34 -0.33 -9.36 6.93
N GLN A 35 -0.72 -8.71 8.02
CA GLN A 35 -1.71 -7.64 7.98
C GLN A 35 -1.20 -6.44 7.18
N LEU A 36 0.05 -6.03 7.41
CA LEU A 36 0.71 -4.94 6.68
C LEU A 36 0.81 -5.25 5.18
N PHE A 37 1.13 -6.49 4.81
CA PHE A 37 1.14 -6.93 3.41
C PHE A 37 -0.26 -6.84 2.79
N ARG A 38 -1.28 -7.30 3.51
CA ARG A 38 -2.69 -7.17 3.05
C ARG A 38 -3.10 -5.71 2.89
N ASP A 39 -2.69 -4.83 3.80
CA ASP A 39 -2.99 -3.40 3.74
C ASP A 39 -2.24 -2.69 2.60
N LEU A 40 -1.02 -3.14 2.25
CA LEU A 40 -0.30 -2.65 1.08
C LEU A 40 -1.06 -2.99 -0.21
N LEU A 41 -1.57 -4.22 -0.32
CA LEU A 41 -2.38 -4.63 -1.48
C LEU A 41 -3.64 -3.78 -1.59
N ALA A 42 -4.32 -3.50 -0.47
CA ALA A 42 -5.47 -2.61 -0.42
C ALA A 42 -5.12 -1.19 -0.90
N TRP A 43 -4.00 -0.64 -0.44
CA TRP A 43 -3.51 0.67 -0.87
C TRP A 43 -3.13 0.72 -2.36
N MET A 44 -2.51 -0.34 -2.90
CA MET A 44 -2.22 -0.44 -4.34
C MET A 44 -3.50 -0.45 -5.18
N TRP A 45 -4.53 -1.18 -4.73
CA TRP A 45 -5.84 -1.18 -5.38
C TRP A 45 -6.45 0.22 -5.38
N LEU A 46 -6.46 0.88 -4.21
CA LEU A 46 -7.01 2.22 -4.06
C LEU A 46 -6.29 3.23 -4.95
N THR A 47 -4.97 3.10 -5.09
CA THR A 47 -4.16 3.90 -6.00
C THR A 47 -4.63 3.78 -7.45
N LEU A 48 -4.94 2.56 -7.92
CA LEU A 48 -5.47 2.37 -9.27
C LEU A 48 -6.89 2.93 -9.44
N GLN A 49 -7.73 2.75 -8.42
CA GLN A 49 -9.09 3.29 -8.40
C GLN A 49 -9.05 4.81 -8.52
N ARG A 50 -8.30 5.49 -7.64
CA ARG A 50 -8.14 6.95 -7.65
C ARG A 50 -7.51 7.47 -8.93
N LYS A 51 -6.49 6.77 -9.47
CA LYS A 51 -5.86 7.13 -10.73
C LYS A 51 -6.83 7.08 -11.91
N SER A 52 -7.84 6.20 -11.89
CA SER A 52 -8.87 6.16 -12.93
C SER A 52 -9.75 7.42 -12.96
N ASP A 53 -9.86 8.11 -11.81
CA ASP A 53 -10.55 9.40 -11.65
C ASP A 53 -9.58 10.60 -11.72
N ASN A 54 -8.34 10.38 -12.17
CA ASN A 54 -7.28 11.40 -12.22
C ASN A 54 -6.94 12.00 -10.84
N ARG A 55 -7.11 11.21 -9.77
CA ARG A 55 -6.72 11.54 -8.39
C ARG A 55 -5.47 10.76 -7.99
N HIS A 56 -4.63 11.37 -7.15
CA HIS A 56 -3.38 10.77 -6.68
C HIS A 56 -3.54 10.13 -5.29
N THR A 57 -2.66 9.17 -5.01
CA THR A 57 -2.42 8.62 -3.67
C THR A 57 -0.95 8.85 -3.32
N PHE A 58 -0.68 8.96 -2.03
CA PHE A 58 0.65 9.29 -1.52
C PHE A 58 1.02 8.31 -0.40
N LEU A 59 2.32 8.05 -0.23
CA LEU A 59 2.89 7.31 0.88
C LEU A 59 3.64 8.30 1.79
N PHE A 60 3.01 8.68 2.89
CA PHE A 60 3.55 9.66 3.83
C PHE A 60 3.24 9.26 5.26
N GLY A 61 3.98 9.84 6.21
CA GLY A 61 3.71 9.78 7.65
C GLY A 61 3.32 8.37 8.13
N PRO A 62 2.09 8.14 8.61
CA PRO A 62 1.69 6.85 9.16
C PRO A 62 1.70 5.67 8.16
N LEU A 63 1.76 5.94 6.85
CA LEU A 63 1.80 4.91 5.80
C LEU A 63 3.20 4.44 5.44
N LEU A 64 4.27 5.03 6.01
CA LEU A 64 5.66 4.61 5.73
C LEU A 64 5.96 3.13 6.03
N PRO A 65 5.29 2.44 6.98
CA PRO A 65 5.43 0.98 7.09
C PRO A 65 4.99 0.22 5.82
N LEU A 66 3.97 0.70 5.10
CA LEU A 66 3.54 0.11 3.83
C LEU A 66 4.62 0.27 2.76
N ASP A 67 5.19 1.47 2.66
CA ASP A 67 6.29 1.77 1.75
C ASP A 67 7.51 0.87 2.01
N THR A 68 7.86 0.71 3.29
CA THR A 68 8.95 -0.15 3.74
C THR A 68 8.73 -1.61 3.34
N LEU A 69 7.52 -2.13 3.51
CA LEU A 69 7.18 -3.49 3.09
C LEU A 69 7.10 -3.62 1.56
N TRP A 70 6.68 -2.57 0.86
CA TRP A 70 6.67 -2.55 -0.60
C TRP A 70 8.09 -2.66 -1.17
N HIS A 71 9.08 -1.98 -0.58
CA HIS A 71 10.49 -2.18 -0.94
C HIS A 71 10.92 -3.64 -0.79
N ALA A 72 10.57 -4.31 0.31
CA ALA A 72 10.83 -5.73 0.46
C ALA A 72 10.16 -6.58 -0.63
N PHE A 73 8.93 -6.25 -1.03
CA PHE A 73 8.25 -6.95 -2.11
C PHE A 73 8.96 -6.75 -3.46
N ILE A 74 9.37 -5.53 -3.80
CA ILE A 74 10.09 -5.21 -5.05
C ILE A 74 11.40 -6.02 -5.16
N LEU A 75 12.13 -6.21 -4.05
CA LEU A 75 13.35 -7.02 -4.03
C LEU A 75 13.12 -8.48 -4.45
N HIS A 76 11.90 -8.99 -4.26
CA HIS A 76 11.47 -10.31 -4.76
C HIS A 76 11.00 -10.18 -6.22
N THR A 77 11.90 -9.71 -7.08
CA THR A 77 11.59 -9.19 -8.42
C THR A 77 10.75 -10.12 -9.30
N ARG A 78 11.00 -11.44 -9.26
CA ARG A 78 10.22 -12.43 -10.02
C ARG A 78 8.77 -12.50 -9.54
N ASP A 79 8.57 -12.56 -8.23
CA ASP A 79 7.25 -12.62 -7.62
C ASP A 79 6.51 -11.29 -7.83
N TYR A 80 7.21 -10.16 -7.66
CA TYR A 80 6.64 -8.84 -7.86
C TYR A 80 6.21 -8.61 -9.31
N GLN A 81 7.04 -8.98 -10.29
CA GLN A 81 6.70 -8.90 -11.71
C GLN A 81 5.49 -9.80 -12.03
N ALA A 82 5.48 -11.05 -11.55
CA ALA A 82 4.38 -11.99 -11.79
C ALA A 82 3.07 -11.48 -11.16
N PHE A 83 3.14 -10.96 -9.93
CA PHE A 83 2.02 -10.31 -9.24
C PHE A 83 1.47 -9.13 -10.04
N CYS A 84 2.33 -8.19 -10.44
CA CYS A 84 1.90 -7.01 -11.20
C CYS A 84 1.25 -7.41 -12.53
N GLN A 85 1.84 -8.37 -13.25
CA GLN A 85 1.28 -8.85 -14.50
C GLN A 85 -0.09 -9.53 -14.30
N LEU A 86 -0.24 -10.35 -13.25
CA LEU A 86 -1.48 -11.08 -12.98
C LEU A 86 -2.61 -10.14 -12.56
N TYR A 87 -2.35 -9.26 -11.61
CA TYR A 87 -3.40 -8.45 -10.98
C TYR A 87 -3.64 -7.10 -11.65
N PHE A 88 -2.61 -6.51 -12.28
CA PHE A 88 -2.69 -5.17 -12.88
C PHE A 88 -2.46 -5.16 -14.40
N GLY A 89 -2.03 -6.29 -14.97
CA GLY A 89 -1.77 -6.45 -16.40
C GLY A 89 -0.49 -5.76 -16.90
N GLN A 90 0.26 -5.10 -16.01
CA GLN A 90 1.53 -4.42 -16.27
C GLN A 90 2.26 -4.16 -14.95
N PHE A 91 3.53 -3.75 -15.03
CA PHE A 91 4.34 -3.42 -13.86
C PHE A 91 3.74 -2.23 -13.10
N PHE A 92 3.55 -2.36 -11.79
CA PHE A 92 3.17 -1.24 -10.92
C PHE A 92 4.47 -0.57 -10.48
N HIS A 93 4.69 0.66 -10.95
CA HIS A 93 5.93 1.37 -10.66
C HIS A 93 5.89 1.97 -9.26
N HIS A 94 7.02 1.86 -8.55
CA HIS A 94 7.29 2.63 -7.34
C HIS A 94 8.09 3.86 -7.77
N ASP A 95 7.38 4.98 -7.92
CA ASP A 95 7.98 6.25 -8.35
C ASP A 95 8.45 7.01 -7.10
N VAL A 96 9.76 7.06 -6.89
CA VAL A 96 10.37 7.70 -5.72
C VAL A 96 10.38 9.22 -5.91
N GLU A 97 9.87 9.94 -4.91
CA GLU A 97 9.93 11.41 -4.89
C GLU A 97 11.39 11.90 -4.80
N PRO A 98 11.78 12.93 -5.57
CA PRO A 98 13.13 13.47 -5.48
C PRO A 98 13.43 13.99 -4.07
N ILE A 99 14.66 13.79 -3.61
CA ILE A 99 15.11 14.26 -2.29
C ILE A 99 14.90 15.79 -2.19
N GLY A 100 14.18 16.21 -1.16
CA GLY A 100 13.85 17.62 -0.92
C GLY A 100 12.73 18.19 -1.80
N GLN A 101 12.02 17.34 -2.55
CA GLN A 101 10.86 17.70 -3.38
C GLN A 101 9.67 16.78 -3.09
N ALA A 102 9.57 16.29 -1.85
CA ALA A 102 8.44 15.48 -1.42
C ALA A 102 7.16 16.32 -1.49
N HIS A 103 6.07 15.73 -1.99
CA HIS A 103 4.78 16.43 -2.04
C HIS A 103 4.24 16.64 -0.63
N GLU A 104 4.00 17.89 -0.25
CA GLU A 104 3.32 18.20 0.99
C GLU A 104 1.81 18.02 0.81
N VAL A 105 1.28 16.93 1.35
CA VAL A 105 -0.15 16.62 1.30
C VAL A 105 -0.93 17.69 2.06
N SER A 106 -1.78 18.42 1.35
CA SER A 106 -2.67 19.42 1.93
C SER A 106 -3.80 18.78 2.76
N PRO A 107 -4.43 19.52 3.68
CA PRO A 107 -5.57 19.01 4.46
C PRO A 107 -6.73 18.52 3.57
N ASP A 108 -6.99 19.19 2.45
CA ASP A 108 -8.06 18.82 1.52
C ASP A 108 -7.73 17.51 0.78
N GLU A 109 -6.48 17.33 0.34
CA GLU A 109 -6.02 16.07 -0.27
C GLU A 109 -6.06 14.91 0.73
N LEU A 110 -5.69 15.17 1.99
CA LEU A 110 -5.78 14.17 3.05
C LEU A 110 -7.23 13.76 3.30
N ALA A 111 -8.15 14.72 3.41
CA ALA A 111 -9.57 14.45 3.63
C ALA A 111 -10.18 13.65 2.46
N ASP A 112 -9.91 14.05 1.21
CA ASP A 112 -10.36 13.33 0.01
C ASP A 112 -9.79 11.90 -0.06
N PHE A 113 -8.51 11.71 0.31
CA PHE A 113 -7.92 10.37 0.39
C PHE A 113 -8.58 9.51 1.47
N LEU A 114 -8.83 10.07 2.65
CA LEU A 114 -9.42 9.33 3.77
C LEU A 114 -10.88 8.95 3.51
N GLU A 115 -11.66 9.81 2.84
CA GLU A 115 -13.04 9.48 2.42
C GLU A 115 -13.05 8.20 1.55
N ASP A 116 -12.14 8.11 0.60
CA ASP A 116 -11.97 6.91 -0.23
C ASP A 116 -11.47 5.71 0.59
N CYS A 117 -10.57 5.91 1.57
CA CYS A 117 -10.15 4.83 2.46
C CYS A 117 -11.32 4.27 3.29
N PHE A 118 -12.15 5.12 3.89
CA PHE A 118 -13.36 4.68 4.59
C PHE A 118 -14.32 3.96 3.66
N THR A 119 -14.52 4.49 2.46
CA THR A 119 -15.48 3.94 1.47
C THR A 119 -15.05 2.57 0.95
N TYR A 120 -13.76 2.40 0.61
CA TYR A 120 -13.29 1.21 -0.09
C TYR A 120 -12.52 0.23 0.80
N LEU A 121 -11.76 0.72 1.77
CA LEU A 121 -10.85 -0.11 2.59
C LEU A 121 -11.43 -0.42 3.98
N GLY A 122 -12.42 0.36 4.42
CA GLY A 122 -13.14 0.19 5.68
C GLY A 122 -12.46 0.86 6.87
N GLU A 123 -13.24 1.03 7.95
CA GLU A 123 -12.84 1.73 9.17
C GLU A 123 -11.60 1.12 9.82
N ASP A 124 -11.53 -0.21 9.95
CA ASP A 124 -10.38 -0.91 10.52
C ASP A 124 -9.05 -0.54 9.83
N TRP A 125 -9.07 -0.35 8.50
CA TRP A 125 -7.86 0.06 7.76
C TRP A 125 -7.46 1.48 8.14
N VAL A 126 -8.42 2.41 8.22
CA VAL A 126 -8.15 3.79 8.60
C VAL A 126 -7.64 3.88 10.03
N GLU A 127 -8.25 3.18 10.99
CA GLU A 127 -7.84 3.20 12.39
C GLU A 127 -6.39 2.73 12.60
N ARG A 128 -5.93 1.72 11.84
CA ARG A 128 -4.56 1.21 11.94
C ARG A 128 -3.49 2.24 11.64
N TYR A 129 -3.79 3.20 10.76
CA TYR A 129 -2.79 4.19 10.31
C TYR A 129 -3.07 5.60 10.82
N PHE A 130 -4.33 5.97 11.05
CA PHE A 130 -4.69 7.37 11.31
C PHE A 130 -5.31 7.61 12.69
N SER A 131 -5.48 6.59 13.53
CA SER A 131 -6.05 6.77 14.88
C SER A 131 -5.31 7.82 15.72
N GLU A 132 -3.98 7.82 15.69
CA GLU A 132 -3.16 8.82 16.41
C GLU A 132 -3.21 10.22 15.76
N ALA A 133 -3.54 10.31 14.47
CA ALA A 133 -3.69 11.60 13.79
C ALA A 133 -5.00 12.32 14.18
N PHE A 134 -5.97 11.59 14.75
CA PHE A 134 -7.25 12.11 15.24
C PHE A 134 -7.34 12.20 16.78
N ALA A 135 -6.26 11.83 17.49
CA ALA A 135 -6.17 11.89 18.96
C ALA A 135 -5.66 13.25 19.46
#